data_AF-A0A379T5G4-F1
#
_entry.id   AF-A0A379T5G4-F1
#
_cell.length_a   1.000
_cell.length_b   1.000
_cell.length_c   1.000
_cell.angle_alpha   90.00
_cell.angle_beta   90.00
_cell.angle_gamma   90.00
#
_symmetry.space_group_name_H-M   'P 1'
#
loop_
_entity.id
_entity.type
_entity.pdbx_description
1 polymer ?
#
loop_
_entity_poly.entity_id
_entity_poly.type
_entity_poly.pdbx_seq_one_letter_code
_entity_poly.pdbx_strand_id
1 'polypeptide(L)'
;MAWRFPEGTAEEQIDKIVDDFINDVIEPNKLAFDGSGYLAWEGLICMQEIGKCTEEHQTIVRKWLQARNLEEIRTSELFDVWWD
;
A
#
# COMPACT_ATOMS: atom_id res chain seq x y z
N MET A 1 -0.80 -5.57 -4.22
CA MET A 1 -0.35 -4.16 -4.32
C MET A 1 1.13 -4.16 -4.61
N ALA A 2 1.59 -3.35 -5.55
CA ALA A 2 3.02 -3.17 -5.80
C ALA A 2 3.33 -1.74 -6.24
N TRP A 3 4.51 -1.25 -5.91
CA TRP A 3 5.05 0.01 -6.41
C TRP A 3 6.58 -0.03 -6.40
N ARG A 4 7.19 0.94 -7.07
CA ARG A 4 8.64 1.10 -7.15
C ARG A 4 9.06 2.50 -6.75
N PHE A 5 10.16 2.62 -6.03
CA PHE A 5 10.86 3.87 -5.77
C PHE A 5 11.83 4.17 -6.92
N PRO A 6 12.04 5.44 -7.28
CA PRO A 6 13.06 5.82 -8.26
C PRO A 6 14.44 5.25 -7.90
N GLU A 7 15.25 4.93 -8.92
CA GLU A 7 16.62 4.47 -8.69
C GLU A 7 17.43 5.50 -7.90
N GLY A 8 18.23 5.04 -6.94
CA GLY A 8 19.02 5.91 -6.07
C GLY A 8 18.25 6.53 -4.90
N THR A 9 16.98 6.17 -4.70
CA THR A 9 16.26 6.54 -3.47
C THR A 9 16.98 5.96 -2.25
N ALA A 10 17.29 6.80 -1.27
CA ALA A 10 17.97 6.40 -0.03
C ALA A 10 17.06 5.52 0.84
N GLU A 11 17.65 4.60 1.60
CA GLU A 11 16.92 3.67 2.48
C GLU A 11 16.07 4.43 3.51
N GLU A 12 16.60 5.49 4.12
CA GLU A 12 15.85 6.29 5.09
C GLU A 12 14.62 6.99 4.47
N GLN A 13 14.69 7.30 3.18
CA GLN A 13 13.55 7.86 2.46
C GLN A 13 12.52 6.78 2.11
N ILE A 14 12.96 5.57 1.78
CA ILE A 14 12.08 4.41 1.57
C ILE A 14 11.31 4.13 2.85
N ASP A 15 12.02 3.97 3.97
CA ASP A 15 11.43 3.70 5.29
C ASP A 15 10.41 4.78 5.66
N LYS A 16 10.81 6.06 5.52
CA LYS A 16 9.90 7.18 5.80
C LYS A 16 8.63 7.12 4.95
N ILE A 17 8.73 6.83 3.66
CA ILE A 17 7.56 6.79 2.77
C ILE A 17 6.66 5.60 3.14
N VAL A 18 7.22 4.46 3.53
CA VAL A 18 6.44 3.31 3.99
C VAL A 18 5.74 3.62 5.33
N ASP A 19 6.43 4.26 6.26
CA ASP A 19 5.84 4.74 7.52
C ASP A 19 4.70 5.73 7.27
N ASP A 20 4.91 6.72 6.40
CA ASP A 20 3.89 7.69 6.03
C ASP A 20 2.70 6.98 5.35
N PHE A 21 2.94 5.93 4.55
CA PHE A 21 1.86 5.15 3.93
C PHE A 21 1.00 4.44 4.98
N ILE A 22 1.64 3.84 5.98
CA ILE A 22 0.94 3.17 7.07
C ILE A 22 0.11 4.17 7.87
N ASN A 23 0.71 5.29 8.27
CA ASN A 23 0.07 6.30 9.12
C ASN A 23 -1.03 7.09 8.41
N ASP A 24 -0.86 7.41 7.13
CA ASP A 24 -1.81 8.24 6.38
C ASP A 24 -2.96 7.43 5.77
N VAL A 25 -2.71 6.16 5.42
CA VAL A 25 -3.65 5.35 4.63
C VAL A 25 -4.09 4.09 5.35
N ILE A 26 -3.15 3.31 5.89
CA ILE A 26 -3.47 1.98 6.40
C ILE A 26 -4.23 2.08 7.73
N GLU A 27 -3.65 2.74 8.73
CA GLU A 27 -4.25 2.81 10.07
C GLU A 27 -5.60 3.57 10.10
N PRO A 28 -5.73 4.77 9.49
CA PRO A 28 -6.98 5.54 9.58
C PRO A 28 -8.17 4.85 8.91
N ASN A 29 -7.91 3.97 7.94
CA ASN A 29 -8.93 3.22 7.21
C ASN A 29 -9.14 1.79 7.76
N LYS A 30 -8.53 1.46 8.92
CA LYS A 30 -8.61 0.12 9.54
C LYS A 30 -8.17 -1.00 8.60
N LEU A 31 -7.17 -0.72 7.78
CA LEU A 31 -6.55 -1.67 6.88
C LEU A 31 -5.32 -2.30 7.55
N ALA A 32 -4.96 -3.48 7.09
CA ALA A 32 -3.67 -4.11 7.35
C ALA A 32 -2.87 -4.13 6.05
N PHE A 33 -1.58 -3.83 6.13
CA PHE A 33 -0.64 -3.98 5.03
C PHE A 33 0.43 -4.99 5.45
N ASP A 34 0.56 -6.06 4.67
CA ASP A 34 1.64 -7.03 4.80
C ASP A 34 2.42 -7.05 3.48
N GLY A 35 3.65 -6.58 3.52
CA GLY A 35 4.47 -6.37 2.34
C GLY A 35 5.94 -6.24 2.66
N SER A 36 6.75 -6.43 1.63
CA SER A 36 8.21 -6.33 1.74
C SER A 36 8.81 -5.79 0.45
N GLY A 37 10.00 -5.21 0.56
CA GLY A 37 10.70 -4.67 -0.58
C GLY A 37 11.91 -3.83 -0.19
N TYR A 38 12.58 -3.31 -1.22
CA TYR A 38 13.55 -2.24 -1.10
C TYR A 38 13.17 -1.14 -2.09
N LEU A 39 13.77 -1.09 -3.27
CA LEU A 39 13.29 -0.21 -4.35
C LEU A 39 11.99 -0.69 -4.99
N ALA A 40 11.71 -1.99 -4.97
CA ALA A 40 10.44 -2.55 -5.44
C ALA A 40 9.73 -3.19 -4.26
N TRP A 41 8.52 -2.73 -3.97
CA TRP A 41 7.68 -3.22 -2.90
C TRP A 41 6.50 -3.99 -3.47
N GLU A 42 6.22 -5.12 -2.84
CA GLU A 42 5.04 -5.92 -3.09
C GLU A 42 4.40 -6.33 -1.77
N GLY A 43 3.07 -6.32 -1.74
CA GLY A 43 2.32 -6.70 -0.56
C GLY A 43 0.83 -6.82 -0.81
N LEU A 44 0.12 -7.21 0.25
CA LEU A 44 -1.32 -7.34 0.29
C LEU A 44 -1.91 -6.29 1.25
N ILE A 45 -3.12 -5.85 0.93
CA ILE A 45 -3.91 -4.96 1.79
C ILE A 45 -5.25 -5.63 2.04
N CYS A 46 -5.62 -5.79 3.31
CA CYS A 46 -6.90 -6.31 3.75
C CYS A 46 -7.49 -5.46 4.90
N MET A 47 -8.69 -5.79 5.36
CA MET A 47 -9.24 -5.22 6.59
C MET A 47 -8.51 -5.80 7.81
N GLN A 48 -8.29 -5.00 8.86
CA GLN A 48 -7.74 -5.50 10.14
C GLN A 48 -8.71 -6.46 10.85
N GLU A 49 -10.00 -6.25 10.65
CA GLU A 49 -11.08 -7.06 11.21
C GLU A 49 -11.80 -7.83 10.08
N ILE A 50 -12.64 -8.80 10.43
CA ILE A 50 -13.45 -9.54 9.45
C ILE A 50 -14.30 -8.54 8.65
N GLY A 51 -14.11 -8.53 7.33
CA GLY A 51 -14.78 -7.61 6.43
C GLY A 51 -14.17 -7.64 5.04
N LYS A 52 -14.62 -6.72 4.19
CA LYS A 52 -14.16 -6.57 2.81
C LYS A 52 -13.66 -5.16 2.60
N CYS A 53 -12.55 -5.04 1.89
CA CYS A 53 -12.12 -3.74 1.40
C CYS A 53 -13.16 -3.19 0.39
N THR A 54 -13.24 -1.88 0.24
CA THR A 54 -14.17 -1.24 -0.72
C THR A 54 -13.43 -0.54 -1.87
N GLU A 55 -14.16 -0.09 -2.87
CA GLU A 55 -13.61 0.72 -3.96
C GLU A 55 -13.02 2.04 -3.46
N GLU A 56 -13.57 2.62 -2.39
CA GLU A 56 -13.02 3.79 -1.73
C GLU A 56 -11.64 3.51 -1.13
N HIS A 57 -11.45 2.36 -0.46
CA HIS A 57 -10.14 1.96 0.06
C HIS A 57 -9.11 1.85 -1.07
N GLN A 58 -9.46 1.19 -2.17
CA GLN A 58 -8.57 1.10 -3.34
C GLN A 58 -8.23 2.49 -3.90
N THR A 59 -9.22 3.36 -3.98
CA THR A 59 -9.07 4.70 -4.53
C THR A 59 -8.14 5.56 -3.67
N ILE A 60 -8.27 5.50 -2.34
CA ILE A 60 -7.42 6.24 -1.42
C ILE A 60 -5.97 5.76 -1.52
N VAL A 61 -5.74 4.44 -1.49
CA VAL A 61 -4.40 3.87 -1.64
C VAL A 61 -3.76 4.29 -2.97
N ARG A 62 -4.49 4.13 -4.09
CA ARG A 62 -3.99 4.48 -5.42
C ARG A 62 -3.61 5.97 -5.49
N LYS A 63 -4.48 6.86 -5.04
CA LYS A 63 -4.23 8.31 -5.05
C LYS A 63 -3.02 8.69 -4.21
N TRP A 64 -2.88 8.09 -3.03
CA TRP A 64 -1.77 8.38 -2.12
C TRP A 64 -0.42 7.99 -2.71
N LEU A 65 -0.33 6.81 -3.35
CA LEU A 65 0.89 6.34 -4.02
C LEU A 65 1.23 7.22 -5.23
N GLN A 66 0.24 7.54 -6.07
CA GLN A 66 0.42 8.38 -7.26
C GLN A 66 0.90 9.80 -6.94
N ALA A 67 0.53 10.34 -5.78
CA ALA A 67 0.94 11.67 -5.35
C ALA A 67 2.42 11.79 -4.95
N ARG A 68 3.16 10.67 -4.84
CA ARG A 68 4.52 10.62 -4.25
C ARG A 68 5.64 10.29 -5.24
N ASN A 69 5.41 10.48 -6.53
CA ASN A 69 6.40 10.22 -7.59
C ASN A 69 6.96 8.78 -7.54
N LEU A 70 6.11 7.83 -7.15
CA LEU A 70 6.41 6.40 -7.20
C LEU A 70 6.16 5.86 -8.62
N GLU A 71 6.93 4.87 -8.99
CA GLU A 71 6.91 4.23 -10.30
C GLU A 71 6.16 2.90 -10.25
N GLU A 72 5.75 2.39 -11.43
CA GLU A 72 5.16 1.06 -11.60
C GLU A 72 4.02 0.69 -10.62
N ILE A 73 3.23 1.69 -10.20
CA ILE A 73 2.15 1.49 -9.23
C ILE A 73 1.10 0.52 -9.79
N ARG A 74 0.90 -0.60 -9.09
CA ARG A 74 -0.10 -1.64 -9.38
C ARG A 74 -0.96 -1.88 -8.16
N THR A 75 -2.20 -1.46 -8.26
CA THR A 75 -3.27 -1.87 -7.35
C THR A 75 -3.93 -3.11 -7.94
N SER A 76 -3.85 -4.27 -7.28
CA SER A 76 -4.67 -5.42 -7.67
C SER A 76 -6.13 -5.18 -7.31
N GLU A 77 -7.02 -6.01 -7.84
CA GLU A 77 -8.34 -6.18 -7.21
C GLU A 77 -8.17 -6.65 -5.76
N LEU A 78 -9.14 -6.31 -4.92
CA LEU A 78 -9.13 -6.66 -3.51
C LEU A 78 -9.23 -8.17 -3.39
N PHE A 79 -8.23 -8.79 -2.77
CA PHE A 79 -8.25 -10.21 -2.47
C PHE A 79 -8.74 -10.38 -1.03
N ASP A 80 -9.99 -10.80 -0.86
CA ASP A 80 -10.50 -11.18 0.46
C ASP A 80 -9.84 -12.51 0.86
N VAL A 81 -8.99 -12.48 1.88
CA VAL A 81 -8.25 -13.66 2.37
C VAL A 81 -9.17 -14.73 2.99
N TRP A 82 -10.46 -14.40 3.18
CA TRP A 82 -11.46 -15.30 3.76
C TRP A 82 -12.82 -15.15 3.08
N TRP A 83 -13.05 -15.90 2.00
CA TRP A 83 -14.40 -16.24 1.58
C TRP A 83 -14.43 -17.58 0.82
N ASP A 84 -14.74 -18.65 1.56
CA ASP A 84 -15.57 -19.79 1.14
C ASP A 84 -16.57 -20.05 2.29
#